data_AF-A0A3N9N9C8-F1
#
_entry.id   AF-A0A3N9N9C8-F1
#
_cell.length_a   1.000
_cell.length_b   1.000
_cell.length_c   1.000
_cell.angle_alpha   90.00
_cell.angle_beta   90.00
_cell.angle_gamma   90.00
#
_symmetry.space_group_name_H-M   'P 1'
#
loop_
_entity.id
_entity.type
_entity.pdbx_description
1 polymer ?
#
loop_
_entity_poly.entity_id
_entity_poly.type
_entity_poly.pdbx_seq_one_letter_code
_entity_poly.pdbx_strand_id
1 'polypeptide(L)'
;MKRSYMAMIMVAVISLLILGCSSPAEQAQQMFQAGQYQQLIDKFGSDPAMSELVMKSKEMLAEALLKEGKYEELLEMYPDSKVSGEAKSKLAEMLVAEGKYEEAMEKYPETTAAIKAKLMLEQQRGDSLAAVAGEQGEQIQKQGAKIEAQKETIEVAAKRELDRIMDIKNPRLRATELQKFVDNPKFKGTQAVKDAAGQLKK
;
A
#
# COMPACT_ATOMS: atom_id res chain seq x y z
N MET A 1 -55.79 -70.34 -7.33
CA MET A 1 -54.73 -69.61 -8.07
C MET A 1 -55.11 -68.21 -8.56
N LYS A 2 -56.38 -67.92 -8.91
CA LYS A 2 -56.78 -66.58 -9.42
C LYS A 2 -56.76 -65.44 -8.38
N ARG A 3 -56.99 -65.74 -7.09
CA ARG A 3 -57.04 -64.73 -6.01
C ARG A 3 -55.66 -64.17 -5.61
N SER A 4 -54.61 -64.98 -5.66
CA SER A 4 -53.23 -64.54 -5.36
C SER A 4 -52.64 -63.67 -6.48
N TYR A 5 -53.02 -63.90 -7.73
CA TYR A 5 -52.59 -63.10 -8.87
C TYR A 5 -53.22 -61.69 -8.84
N MET A 6 -54.48 -61.58 -8.42
CA MET A 6 -55.15 -60.29 -8.32
C MET A 6 -54.60 -59.43 -7.17
N ALA A 7 -54.19 -60.06 -6.05
CA ALA A 7 -53.53 -59.38 -4.95
C ALA A 7 -52.13 -58.87 -5.31
N MET A 8 -51.33 -59.66 -6.05
CA MET A 8 -50.01 -59.20 -6.53
C MET A 8 -50.11 -58.06 -7.55
N ILE A 9 -51.09 -58.09 -8.46
CA ILE A 9 -51.29 -57.01 -9.44
C ILE A 9 -51.75 -55.73 -8.74
N MET A 10 -52.63 -55.81 -7.75
CA MET A 10 -53.04 -54.65 -6.94
C MET A 10 -51.86 -54.03 -6.17
N VAL A 11 -50.99 -54.84 -5.55
CA VAL A 11 -49.80 -54.33 -4.85
C VAL A 11 -48.81 -53.71 -5.84
N ALA A 12 -48.59 -54.31 -7.01
CA ALA A 12 -47.72 -53.75 -8.04
C ALA A 12 -48.25 -52.42 -8.64
N VAL A 13 -49.57 -52.28 -8.81
CA VAL A 13 -50.19 -51.02 -9.29
C VAL A 13 -50.17 -49.94 -8.21
N ILE A 14 -50.36 -50.29 -6.94
CA ILE A 14 -50.24 -49.34 -5.82
C ILE A 14 -48.79 -48.90 -5.61
N SER A 15 -47.81 -49.79 -5.79
CA SER A 15 -46.38 -49.44 -5.75
C SER A 15 -45.94 -48.57 -6.92
N LEU A 16 -46.55 -48.72 -8.11
CA LEU A 16 -46.28 -47.87 -9.28
C LEU A 16 -46.91 -46.46 -9.18
N LEU A 17 -47.94 -46.27 -8.35
CA LEU A 17 -48.60 -44.98 -8.15
C LEU A 17 -47.91 -44.06 -7.12
N ILE A 18 -46.94 -44.57 -6.36
CA ILE A 18 -46.22 -43.78 -5.31
C ILE A 18 -44.89 -43.20 -5.84
N LEU A 19 -44.44 -43.58 -7.04
CA LEU A 19 -43.08 -43.33 -7.52
C LEU A 19 -42.92 -42.22 -8.57
N GLY A 20 -43.93 -41.40 -8.87
CA GLY A 20 -43.89 -40.59 -10.11
C GLY A 20 -44.44 -39.17 -10.11
N CYS A 21 -44.83 -38.55 -8.98
CA CYS A 21 -45.45 -37.22 -9.03
C CYS A 21 -45.03 -36.29 -7.88
N SER A 22 -43.74 -36.21 -7.51
CA SER A 22 -43.31 -35.02 -6.77
C SER A 22 -43.28 -33.84 -7.72
N SER A 23 -44.03 -32.79 -7.39
CA SER A 23 -44.08 -31.58 -8.21
C SER A 23 -42.67 -30.99 -8.37
N PRO A 24 -42.37 -30.22 -9.43
CA PRO A 24 -41.08 -29.53 -9.56
C PRO A 24 -40.69 -28.74 -8.31
N ALA A 25 -41.67 -28.13 -7.63
CA ALA A 25 -41.48 -27.43 -6.36
C ALA A 25 -41.06 -28.37 -5.22
N GLU A 26 -41.71 -29.52 -5.07
CA GLU A 26 -41.33 -30.52 -4.05
C GLU A 26 -39.94 -31.11 -4.32
N GLN A 27 -39.59 -31.35 -5.58
CA GLN A 27 -38.25 -31.81 -5.95
C GLN A 27 -37.18 -30.79 -5.59
N ALA A 28 -37.40 -29.51 -5.92
CA ALA A 28 -36.48 -28.45 -5.56
C ALA A 28 -36.36 -28.32 -4.03
N GLN A 29 -37.48 -28.40 -3.30
CA GLN A 29 -37.49 -28.36 -1.84
C GLN A 29 -36.71 -29.53 -1.22
N GLN A 30 -36.84 -30.74 -1.76
CA GLN A 30 -36.08 -31.91 -1.33
C GLN A 30 -34.57 -31.71 -1.55
N MET A 31 -34.16 -31.21 -2.73
CA MET A 31 -32.76 -30.90 -3.01
C MET A 31 -32.20 -29.86 -2.04
N PHE A 32 -32.98 -28.82 -1.73
CA PHE A 32 -32.58 -27.79 -0.77
C PHE A 32 -32.35 -28.36 0.63
N GLN A 33 -33.27 -29.20 1.11
CA GLN A 33 -33.15 -29.85 2.42
C GLN A 33 -32.00 -30.86 2.47
N ALA A 34 -31.69 -31.50 1.35
CA ALA A 34 -30.55 -32.41 1.22
C ALA A 34 -29.20 -31.68 1.07
N GLY A 35 -29.18 -30.34 1.05
CA GLY A 35 -27.97 -29.54 0.84
C GLY A 35 -27.43 -29.59 -0.60
N GLN A 36 -28.22 -30.10 -1.56
CA GLN A 36 -27.85 -30.22 -2.98
C GLN A 36 -28.05 -28.90 -3.71
N TYR A 37 -27.50 -27.82 -3.15
CA TYR A 37 -27.73 -26.45 -3.60
C TYR A 37 -27.28 -26.22 -5.05
N GLN A 38 -26.11 -26.73 -5.43
CA GLN A 38 -25.61 -26.56 -6.80
C GLN A 38 -26.51 -27.28 -7.81
N GLN A 39 -26.90 -28.54 -7.54
CA GLN A 39 -27.79 -29.30 -8.42
C GLN A 39 -29.17 -28.64 -8.54
N LEU A 40 -29.67 -28.04 -7.45
CA LEU A 40 -30.91 -27.27 -7.46
C LEU A 40 -30.78 -26.05 -8.39
N ILE A 41 -29.69 -25.29 -8.28
CA ILE A 41 -29.42 -24.13 -9.14
C ILE A 41 -29.28 -24.58 -10.60
N ASP A 42 -28.54 -25.64 -10.88
CA ASP A 42 -28.31 -26.13 -12.25
C ASP A 42 -29.63 -26.59 -12.90
N LYS A 43 -30.51 -27.23 -12.11
CA LYS A 43 -31.78 -27.77 -12.61
C LYS A 43 -32.89 -26.73 -12.71
N PHE A 44 -32.96 -25.77 -11.78
CA PHE A 44 -34.08 -24.85 -11.63
C PHE A 44 -33.70 -23.36 -11.75
N GLY A 45 -32.44 -23.03 -12.05
CA GLY A 45 -31.89 -21.68 -11.98
C GLY A 45 -32.54 -20.66 -12.93
N SER A 46 -33.20 -21.13 -13.99
CA SER A 46 -33.94 -20.28 -14.93
C SER A 46 -35.46 -20.28 -14.71
N ASP A 47 -35.97 -21.05 -13.74
CA ASP A 47 -37.40 -21.14 -13.44
C ASP A 47 -37.81 -20.01 -12.48
N PRO A 48 -38.65 -19.04 -12.91
CA PRO A 48 -39.10 -17.95 -12.05
C PRO A 48 -39.87 -18.44 -10.83
N ALA A 49 -40.56 -19.58 -10.93
CA ALA A 49 -41.31 -20.18 -9.82
C ALA A 49 -40.38 -20.71 -8.71
N MET A 50 -39.10 -20.98 -9.04
CA MET A 50 -38.09 -21.47 -8.10
C MET A 50 -37.10 -20.39 -7.66
N SER A 51 -37.28 -19.15 -8.12
CA SER A 51 -36.34 -18.04 -7.89
C SER A 51 -35.97 -17.84 -6.41
N GLU A 52 -36.93 -17.94 -5.49
CA GLU A 52 -36.67 -17.83 -4.06
C GLU A 52 -35.74 -18.94 -3.55
N LEU A 53 -35.99 -20.19 -3.94
CA LEU A 53 -35.24 -21.34 -3.46
C LEU A 53 -33.84 -21.42 -4.12
N VAL A 54 -33.74 -21.04 -5.39
CA VAL A 54 -32.48 -20.85 -6.11
C VAL A 54 -31.64 -19.78 -5.43
N MET A 55 -32.23 -18.62 -5.09
CA MET A 55 -31.54 -17.55 -4.37
C MET A 55 -31.04 -18.02 -3.00
N LYS A 56 -31.89 -18.68 -2.20
CA LYS A 56 -31.45 -19.27 -0.92
C LYS A 56 -30.31 -20.26 -1.11
N SER A 57 -30.35 -21.08 -2.16
CA SER A 57 -29.28 -22.04 -2.47
C SER A 57 -27.96 -21.34 -2.78
N LYS A 58 -27.99 -20.23 -3.53
CA LYS A 58 -26.81 -19.41 -3.81
C LYS A 58 -26.24 -18.81 -2.52
N GLU A 59 -27.09 -18.30 -1.62
CA GLU A 59 -26.64 -17.81 -0.31
C GLU A 59 -25.98 -18.91 0.53
N MET A 60 -26.55 -20.12 0.57
CA MET A 60 -25.95 -21.24 1.30
C MET A 60 -24.56 -21.63 0.75
N LEU A 61 -24.38 -21.60 -0.57
CA LEU A 61 -23.08 -21.86 -1.20
C LEU A 61 -22.08 -20.72 -0.95
N ALA A 62 -22.52 -19.47 -1.03
CA ALA A 62 -21.68 -18.32 -0.69
C ALA A 62 -21.22 -18.37 0.78
N GLU A 63 -22.11 -18.68 1.72
CA GLU A 63 -21.74 -18.86 3.13
C GLU A 63 -20.74 -20.02 3.34
N ALA A 64 -20.87 -21.10 2.58
CA ALA A 64 -19.91 -22.21 2.64
C ALA A 64 -18.51 -21.78 2.16
N LEU A 65 -18.44 -21.10 1.01
CA LEU A 65 -17.17 -20.57 0.48
C LEU A 65 -16.52 -19.57 1.44
N LEU A 66 -17.33 -18.72 2.08
CA LEU A 66 -16.84 -17.78 3.10
C LEU A 66 -16.16 -18.53 4.25
N LYS A 67 -16.80 -19.59 4.77
CA LYS A 67 -16.26 -20.41 5.87
C LYS A 67 -15.00 -21.17 5.48
N GLU A 68 -14.91 -21.60 4.22
CA GLU A 68 -13.71 -22.24 3.67
C GLU A 68 -12.57 -21.27 3.36
N GLY A 69 -12.80 -19.95 3.45
CA GLY A 69 -11.82 -18.92 3.10
C GLY A 69 -11.63 -18.73 1.59
N LYS A 70 -12.54 -19.25 0.77
CA LYS A 70 -12.52 -19.14 -0.70
C LYS A 70 -13.18 -17.85 -1.16
N TYR A 71 -12.61 -16.72 -0.72
CA TYR A 71 -13.22 -15.41 -0.90
C TYR A 71 -13.28 -14.96 -2.37
N GLU A 72 -12.25 -15.25 -3.17
CA GLU A 72 -12.23 -14.89 -4.60
C GLU A 72 -13.31 -15.64 -5.38
N GLU A 73 -13.41 -16.96 -5.17
CA GLU A 73 -14.42 -17.82 -5.79
C GLU A 73 -15.84 -17.39 -5.36
N LEU A 74 -16.03 -16.99 -4.10
CA LEU A 74 -17.30 -16.44 -3.62
C LEU A 74 -17.69 -15.17 -4.39
N LEU A 75 -16.75 -14.25 -4.58
CA LEU A 75 -17.02 -12.98 -5.28
C LEU A 75 -17.20 -13.17 -6.78
N GLU A 76 -16.58 -14.19 -7.37
CA GLU A 76 -16.77 -14.53 -8.78
C GLU A 76 -18.15 -15.16 -9.02
N MET A 77 -18.55 -16.14 -8.20
CA MET A 77 -19.78 -16.90 -8.42
C MET A 77 -21.02 -16.23 -7.81
N TYR A 78 -20.86 -15.51 -6.70
CA TYR A 78 -21.95 -14.92 -5.91
C TYR A 78 -21.63 -13.47 -5.49
N PRO A 79 -21.37 -12.55 -6.44
CA PRO A 79 -20.96 -11.17 -6.15
C PRO A 79 -22.00 -10.38 -5.34
N ASP A 80 -23.29 -10.70 -5.53
CA ASP A 80 -24.41 -10.02 -4.88
C ASP A 80 -24.91 -10.74 -3.62
N SER A 81 -24.22 -11.79 -3.16
CA SER A 81 -24.57 -12.49 -1.93
C SER A 81 -24.45 -11.57 -0.72
N LYS A 82 -25.21 -11.86 0.34
CA LYS A 82 -25.18 -11.05 1.58
C LYS A 82 -23.81 -11.05 2.25
N VAL A 83 -23.00 -12.08 1.99
CA VAL A 83 -21.66 -12.29 2.55
C VAL A 83 -20.53 -11.74 1.68
N SER A 84 -20.83 -11.20 0.48
CA SER A 84 -19.80 -10.67 -0.42
C SER A 84 -19.00 -9.51 0.20
N GLY A 85 -19.65 -8.65 1.01
CA GLY A 85 -18.98 -7.59 1.75
C GLY A 85 -17.94 -8.10 2.75
N GLU A 86 -18.23 -9.22 3.42
CA GLU A 86 -17.29 -9.86 4.34
C GLU A 86 -16.10 -10.47 3.58
N ALA A 87 -16.37 -11.15 2.46
CA ALA A 87 -15.32 -11.70 1.60
C ALA A 87 -14.37 -10.61 1.06
N LYS A 88 -14.91 -9.47 0.60
CA LYS A 88 -14.10 -8.30 0.17
C LYS A 88 -13.25 -7.78 1.33
N SER A 89 -13.83 -7.68 2.53
CA SER A 89 -13.11 -7.23 3.72
C SER A 89 -11.96 -8.17 4.09
N LYS A 90 -12.18 -9.49 4.00
CA LYS A 90 -11.15 -10.50 4.26
C LYS A 90 -10.01 -10.46 3.25
N LEU A 91 -10.31 -10.33 1.96
CA LEU A 91 -9.27 -10.17 0.92
C LEU A 91 -8.47 -8.88 1.11
N ALA A 92 -9.14 -7.77 1.45
CA ALA A 92 -8.46 -6.53 1.77
C ALA A 92 -7.55 -6.66 3.01
N GLU A 93 -8.00 -7.36 4.06
CA GLU A 93 -7.17 -7.67 5.24
C GLU A 93 -5.92 -8.48 4.87
N MET A 94 -6.06 -9.48 3.99
CA MET A 94 -4.93 -10.29 3.51
C MET A 94 -3.92 -9.45 2.72
N LEU A 95 -4.38 -8.60 1.81
CA LEU A 95 -3.51 -7.68 1.06
C LEU A 95 -2.76 -6.72 1.98
N VAL A 96 -3.44 -6.17 3.00
CA VAL A 96 -2.80 -5.33 4.02
C VAL A 96 -1.76 -6.11 4.83
N ALA A 97 -2.05 -7.35 5.22
CA ALA A 97 -1.11 -8.20 5.96
C ALA A 97 0.14 -8.54 5.12
N GLU A 98 0.00 -8.66 3.80
CA GLU A 98 1.10 -8.82 2.85
C GLU A 98 1.86 -7.51 2.55
N GLY A 99 1.39 -6.37 3.08
CA GLY A 99 1.97 -5.05 2.81
C GLY A 99 1.59 -4.46 1.44
N LYS A 100 0.64 -5.06 0.73
CA LYS A 100 0.14 -4.61 -0.59
C LYS A 100 -0.95 -3.57 -0.41
N TYR A 101 -0.61 -2.42 0.18
CA TYR A 101 -1.59 -1.40 0.56
C TYR A 101 -2.32 -0.78 -0.62
N GLU A 102 -1.60 -0.49 -1.71
CA GLU A 102 -2.16 0.07 -2.93
C GLU A 102 -3.19 -0.86 -3.57
N GLU A 103 -2.88 -2.16 -3.65
CA GLU A 103 -3.78 -3.16 -4.23
C GLU A 103 -5.05 -3.32 -3.38
N ALA A 104 -4.93 -3.27 -2.05
CA ALA A 104 -6.09 -3.29 -1.15
C ALA A 104 -7.01 -2.08 -1.39
N MET A 105 -6.42 -0.90 -1.60
CA MET A 105 -7.16 0.34 -1.88
C MET A 105 -7.80 0.37 -3.26
N GLU A 106 -7.16 -0.22 -4.27
CA GLU A 106 -7.68 -0.24 -5.63
C GLU A 106 -8.82 -1.24 -5.78
N LYS A 107 -8.65 -2.46 -5.27
CA LYS A 107 -9.64 -3.54 -5.43
C LYS A 107 -10.81 -3.45 -4.45
N TYR A 108 -10.56 -2.95 -3.23
CA TYR A 108 -11.55 -2.94 -2.15
C TYR A 108 -11.63 -1.59 -1.42
N PRO A 109 -11.82 -0.47 -2.15
CA PRO A 109 -11.67 0.90 -1.61
C PRO A 109 -12.59 1.22 -0.42
N GLU A 110 -13.76 0.59 -0.36
CA GLU A 110 -14.78 0.86 0.65
C GLU A 110 -14.59 0.05 1.95
N THR A 111 -13.59 -0.85 1.99
CA THR A 111 -13.33 -1.67 3.18
C THR A 111 -12.57 -0.89 4.25
N THR A 112 -12.84 -1.19 5.52
CA THR A 112 -12.06 -0.63 6.64
C THR A 112 -10.57 -0.97 6.51
N ALA A 113 -10.24 -2.15 5.97
CA ALA A 113 -8.87 -2.55 5.68
C ALA A 113 -8.20 -1.63 4.66
N ALA A 114 -8.85 -1.29 3.55
CA ALA A 114 -8.32 -0.33 2.57
C ALA A 114 -8.14 1.08 3.16
N ILE A 115 -9.06 1.53 4.01
CA ILE A 115 -8.92 2.81 4.72
C ILE A 115 -7.68 2.77 5.64
N LYS A 116 -7.47 1.66 6.35
CA LYS A 116 -6.29 1.45 7.19
C LYS A 116 -5.00 1.38 6.36
N ALA A 117 -5.05 0.74 5.20
CA ALA A 117 -3.93 0.66 4.24
C ALA A 117 -3.46 2.04 3.82
N LYS A 118 -4.41 2.93 3.49
CA LYS A 118 -4.12 4.33 3.16
C LYS A 118 -3.39 5.05 4.30
N LEU A 119 -3.85 4.88 5.54
CA LEU A 119 -3.20 5.49 6.70
C LEU A 119 -1.76 4.98 6.88
N MET A 120 -1.53 3.68 6.73
CA MET A 120 -0.19 3.09 6.84
C MET A 120 0.74 3.60 5.76
N LEU A 121 0.26 3.72 4.52
CA LEU A 121 1.06 4.21 3.40
C LEU A 121 1.48 5.67 3.60
N GLU A 122 0.57 6.52 4.09
CA GLU A 122 0.90 7.91 4.41
C GLU A 122 1.91 8.02 5.56
N GLN A 123 1.82 7.14 6.56
CA GLN A 123 2.81 7.08 7.63
C GLN A 123 4.19 6.67 7.10
N GLN A 124 4.27 5.65 6.25
CA GLN A 124 5.53 5.23 5.64
C GLN A 124 6.16 6.34 4.79
N ARG A 125 5.34 7.10 4.06
CA ARG A 125 5.79 8.28 3.32
C ARG A 125 6.34 9.35 4.25
N GLY A 126 5.64 9.63 5.35
CA GLY A 126 6.09 10.58 6.37
C GLY A 126 7.45 10.20 6.98
N ASP A 127 7.59 8.93 7.38
CA ASP A 127 8.84 8.42 7.97
C ASP A 127 10.01 8.47 6.98
N SER A 128 9.75 8.13 5.71
CA SER A 128 10.76 8.25 4.64
C SER A 128 11.20 9.68 4.41
N LEU A 129 10.27 10.64 4.41
CA LEU A 129 10.59 12.06 4.25
C LEU A 129 11.42 12.60 5.42
N ALA A 130 11.07 12.19 6.65
CA ALA A 130 11.82 12.55 7.85
C ALA A 130 13.25 12.01 7.81
N ALA A 131 13.45 10.76 7.37
CA ALA A 131 14.78 10.17 7.21
C ALA A 131 15.64 10.94 6.20
N VAL A 132 15.09 11.23 5.01
CA VAL A 132 15.80 12.00 3.97
C VAL A 132 16.18 13.40 4.47
N ALA A 133 15.27 14.08 5.16
CA ALA A 133 15.55 15.39 5.74
C ALA A 133 16.67 15.33 6.80
N GLY A 134 16.70 14.27 7.62
CA GLY A 134 17.77 14.03 8.59
C GLY A 134 19.14 13.85 7.92
N GLU A 135 19.23 12.99 6.91
CA GLU A 135 20.47 12.74 6.16
C GLU A 135 20.99 14.01 5.47
N GLN A 136 20.09 14.78 4.85
CA GLN A 136 20.44 16.06 4.23
C GLN A 136 20.92 17.09 5.26
N GLY A 137 20.26 17.16 6.42
CA GLY A 137 20.68 18.02 7.52
C GLY A 137 22.10 17.71 7.99
N GLU A 138 22.43 16.43 8.14
CA GLU A 138 23.78 15.99 8.53
C GLU A 138 24.83 16.35 7.46
N GLN A 139 24.51 16.18 6.17
CA GLN A 139 25.40 16.57 5.08
C GLN A 139 25.66 18.09 5.06
N ILE A 140 24.63 18.90 5.26
CA ILE A 140 24.76 20.37 5.32
C ILE A 140 25.67 20.76 6.49
N GLN A 141 25.51 20.15 7.67
CA GLN A 141 26.37 20.41 8.82
C GLN A 141 27.83 20.04 8.54
N LYS A 142 28.09 18.87 7.95
CA LYS A 142 29.46 18.45 7.57
C LYS A 142 30.09 19.40 6.56
N GLN A 143 29.33 19.87 5.58
CA GLN A 143 29.81 20.85 4.61
C GLN A 143 30.08 22.22 5.26
N GLY A 144 29.19 22.68 6.14
CA GLY A 144 29.38 23.91 6.90
C GLY A 144 30.66 23.88 7.75
N ALA A 145 30.88 22.80 8.50
CA ALA A 145 32.10 22.60 9.28
C ALA A 145 33.37 22.59 8.40
N LYS A 146 33.30 21.96 7.22
CA LYS A 146 34.41 21.95 6.25
C LYS A 146 34.71 23.34 5.69
N ILE A 147 33.69 24.13 5.38
CA ILE A 147 33.85 25.51 4.90
C ILE A 147 34.49 26.38 6.00
N GLU A 148 34.05 26.21 7.24
CA GLU A 148 34.59 26.99 8.35
C GLU A 148 36.05 26.67 8.62
N ALA A 149 36.42 25.39 8.66
CA ALA A 149 37.82 24.97 8.77
C ALA A 149 38.70 25.48 7.60
N GLN A 150 38.14 25.55 6.38
CA GLN A 150 38.83 26.14 5.24
C GLN A 150 39.02 27.64 5.40
N LYS A 151 38.02 28.38 5.88
CA LYS A 151 38.15 29.81 6.16
C LYS A 151 39.22 30.08 7.19
N GLU A 152 39.25 29.33 8.30
CA GLU A 152 40.30 29.47 9.32
C GLU A 152 41.69 29.23 8.74
N THR A 153 41.84 28.20 7.90
CA THR A 153 43.11 27.88 7.23
C THR A 153 43.56 29.02 6.31
N ILE A 154 42.62 29.58 5.53
CA ILE A 154 42.88 30.72 4.64
C ILE A 154 43.23 31.97 5.45
N GLU A 155 42.55 32.22 6.57
CA GLU A 155 42.81 33.35 7.47
C GLU A 155 44.22 33.28 8.05
N VAL A 156 44.64 32.11 8.54
CA VAL A 156 46.01 31.91 9.06
C VAL A 156 47.05 32.13 7.96
N ALA A 157 46.80 31.64 6.75
CA ALA A 157 47.71 31.85 5.62
C ALA A 157 47.77 33.33 5.20
N ALA A 158 46.64 34.02 5.17
CA ALA A 158 46.54 35.44 4.85
C ALA A 158 47.31 36.29 5.86
N LYS A 159 47.15 35.99 7.16
CA LYS A 159 47.88 36.68 8.23
C LYS A 159 49.39 36.53 8.09
N ARG A 160 49.88 35.30 7.85
CA ARG A 160 51.31 35.04 7.62
C ARG A 160 51.87 35.81 6.42
N GLU A 161 51.09 35.91 5.35
CA GLU A 161 51.50 36.65 4.16
C GLU A 161 51.54 38.16 4.43
N LEU A 162 50.52 38.69 5.13
CA LEU A 162 50.50 40.09 5.56
C LEU A 162 51.70 40.43 6.45
N ASP A 163 52.01 39.61 7.44
CA ASP A 163 53.16 39.81 8.33
C ASP A 163 54.47 39.89 7.52
N ARG A 164 54.66 38.98 6.55
CA ARG A 164 55.81 39.01 5.63
C ARG A 164 55.88 40.31 4.84
N ILE A 165 54.75 40.80 4.33
CA ILE A 165 54.70 42.06 3.57
C ILE A 165 55.08 43.24 4.47
N MET A 166 54.61 43.26 5.71
CA MET A 166 54.88 44.34 6.66
C MET A 166 56.37 44.44 7.05
N ASP A 167 57.10 43.33 7.01
CA ASP A 167 58.55 43.28 7.25
C ASP A 167 59.39 43.89 6.11
N ILE A 168 58.80 44.15 4.94
CA ILE A 168 59.51 44.79 3.81
C ILE A 168 59.92 46.21 4.20
N LYS A 169 61.23 46.47 4.32
CA LYS A 169 61.75 47.79 4.76
C LYS A 169 61.49 48.94 3.79
N ASN A 170 61.36 48.65 2.48
CA ASN A 170 61.12 49.67 1.46
C ASN A 170 59.62 50.05 1.39
N PRO A 171 59.23 51.30 1.70
CA PRO A 171 57.82 51.69 1.77
C PRO A 171 57.07 51.60 0.43
N ARG A 172 57.73 51.94 -0.69
CA ARG A 172 57.10 51.89 -2.02
C ARG A 172 56.81 50.45 -2.43
N LEU A 173 57.80 49.57 -2.22
CA LEU A 173 57.64 48.15 -2.51
C LEU A 173 56.58 47.50 -1.61
N ARG A 174 56.56 47.86 -0.32
CA ARG A 174 55.55 47.40 0.64
C ARG A 174 54.14 47.78 0.19
N ALA A 175 53.92 49.03 -0.24
CA ALA A 175 52.62 49.47 -0.73
C ALA A 175 52.18 48.69 -1.98
N THR A 176 53.09 48.40 -2.91
CA THR A 176 52.80 47.57 -4.09
C THR A 176 52.41 46.14 -3.71
N GLU A 177 53.14 45.51 -2.79
CA GLU A 177 52.83 44.15 -2.35
C GLU A 177 51.55 44.08 -1.51
N LEU A 178 51.25 45.10 -0.69
CA LEU A 178 49.97 45.23 0.00
C LEU A 178 48.79 45.31 -0.97
N GLN A 179 48.91 46.09 -2.05
CA GLN A 179 47.87 46.20 -3.06
C GLN A 179 47.62 44.84 -3.74
N LYS A 180 48.69 44.15 -4.16
CA LYS A 180 48.58 42.79 -4.72
C LYS A 180 47.95 41.80 -3.76
N PHE A 181 48.24 41.91 -2.47
CA PHE A 181 47.65 41.06 -1.43
C PHE A 181 46.15 41.32 -1.24
N VAL A 182 45.73 42.59 -1.20
CA VAL A 182 44.31 42.97 -1.11
C VAL A 182 43.51 42.51 -2.31
N ASP A 183 44.10 42.60 -3.51
CA ASP A 183 43.46 42.19 -4.76
C ASP A 183 43.49 40.66 -4.97
N ASN A 184 44.16 39.91 -4.09
CA ASN A 184 44.30 38.47 -4.25
C ASN A 184 42.97 37.75 -3.93
N PRO A 185 42.33 37.07 -4.92
CA PRO A 185 41.06 36.40 -4.71
C PRO A 185 41.15 35.27 -3.67
N LYS A 186 42.34 34.71 -3.45
CA LYS A 186 42.59 33.64 -2.47
C LYS A 186 42.33 34.09 -1.03
N PHE A 187 42.64 35.35 -0.70
CA PHE A 187 42.51 35.89 0.66
C PHE A 187 41.29 36.80 0.82
N LYS A 188 40.46 36.91 -0.22
CA LYS A 188 39.29 37.77 -0.23
C LYS A 188 38.35 37.44 0.94
N GLY A 189 37.96 38.48 1.69
CA GLY A 189 37.04 38.35 2.82
C GLY A 189 37.70 38.01 4.16
N THR A 190 39.01 37.70 4.18
CA THR A 190 39.79 37.52 5.42
C THR A 190 39.91 38.81 6.22
N GLN A 191 40.14 38.70 7.53
CA GLN A 191 40.43 39.86 8.37
C GLN A 191 41.77 40.49 7.99
N ALA A 192 42.78 39.67 7.67
CA ALA A 192 44.07 40.15 7.18
C ALA A 192 43.95 41.06 5.94
N VAL A 193 43.09 40.73 4.97
CA VAL A 193 42.85 41.61 3.80
C VAL A 193 42.18 42.93 4.19
N LYS A 194 41.26 42.94 5.16
CA LYS A 194 40.66 44.18 5.66
C LYS A 194 41.70 45.07 6.34
N ASP A 195 42.57 44.46 7.14
CA ASP A 195 43.64 45.17 7.85
C ASP A 195 44.65 45.76 6.85
N ALA A 196 45.06 44.98 5.84
CA ALA A 196 45.93 45.41 4.76
C ALA A 196 45.34 46.58 3.95
N ALA A 197 44.06 46.50 3.59
CA ALA A 197 43.34 47.58 2.90
C ALA A 197 43.25 48.85 3.76
N GLY A 198 43.18 48.70 5.09
CA GLY A 198 43.27 49.82 6.03
C GLY A 198 44.64 50.51 6.04
N GLN A 199 45.74 49.76 5.87
CA GLN A 199 47.09 50.32 5.79
C GLN A 199 47.34 51.12 4.50
N LEU A 200 46.74 50.72 3.38
CA LEU A 200 46.86 51.43 2.10
C LEU A 200 46.16 52.79 2.08
N LYS A 201 45.22 53.03 3.02
CA LYS A 201 44.46 54.28 3.13
C LYS A 201 45.10 55.31 4.07
N LYS A 202 46.23 54.99 4.70
CA LYS A 202 46.98 55.87 5.61
C LYS A 202 48.18 56.48 4.89
#